data_AF-A0A8S9G8R3-F1
#
_entry.id   AF-A0A8S9G8R3-F1
#
_cell.length_a   1.000
_cell.length_b   1.000
_cell.length_c   1.000
_cell.angle_alpha   90.00
_cell.angle_beta   90.00
_cell.angle_gamma   90.00
#
_symmetry.space_group_name_H-M   'P 1'
#
loop_
_entity.id
_entity.type
_entity.pdbx_description
1 polymer ?
#
loop_
_entity_poly.entity_id
_entity_poly.type
_entity_poly.pdbx_seq_one_letter_code
_entity_poly.pdbx_strand_id
1 'polypeptide(L)'
;MECFTQTKYRKAPKQPLLLMLKEFRVCPVTVEIDLSVAAPSIEFKDPFDLKGSPSSSQQVNIVEVIHCKGLLLCITEYNKLVVWNPFLGETKWIQASSRHYKKKSSFVLGYKNNKSCRDYKILRYWQSYKSENQVVEFEIYEFSSDSWRFLDGISLDYYIHGSGWVSLHGNTDWVGSERKDKDSSIFLLSFDFTREIWTFKSSSSSTTYDAISF
;
A
#
# COMPACT_ATOMS: atom_id res chain seq x y z
N MET A 1 -10.12 -14.03 -20.22
CA MET A 1 -10.08 -13.77 -18.77
C MET A 1 -9.80 -12.28 -18.61
N GLU A 2 -10.81 -11.49 -18.21
CA GLU A 2 -10.60 -10.06 -17.96
C GLU A 2 -9.77 -9.89 -16.68
N CYS A 3 -8.72 -9.07 -16.76
CA CYS A 3 -7.78 -8.81 -15.67
C CYS A 3 -8.56 -8.00 -14.60
N PHE A 4 -8.66 -8.45 -13.34
CA PHE A 4 -9.22 -7.64 -12.23
C PHE A 4 -8.53 -6.26 -12.11
N THR A 5 -7.31 -6.18 -12.64
CA THR A 5 -6.46 -5.00 -12.65
C THR A 5 -6.42 -4.29 -14.01
N GLN A 6 -7.32 -4.62 -14.94
CA GLN A 6 -7.45 -3.93 -16.22
C GLN A 6 -7.99 -2.51 -15.96
N THR A 7 -7.08 -1.55 -15.83
CA THR A 7 -7.44 -0.14 -15.89
C THR A 7 -7.83 0.17 -17.33
N LYS A 8 -9.11 -0.04 -17.69
CA LYS A 8 -9.70 0.50 -18.92
C LYS A 8 -9.77 2.02 -18.77
N TYR A 9 -8.64 2.70 -19.00
CA TYR A 9 -8.53 4.17 -18.99
C TYR A 9 -9.52 4.87 -19.94
N ARG A 10 -10.15 4.14 -20.87
CA ARG A 10 -11.11 4.68 -21.85
C ARG A 10 -12.46 5.10 -21.26
N LYS A 11 -12.78 4.78 -20.00
CA LYS A 11 -14.04 5.18 -19.34
C LYS A 11 -13.86 5.89 -17.98
N ALA A 12 -12.65 6.32 -17.63
CA ALA A 12 -12.45 7.02 -16.36
C ALA A 12 -13.20 8.38 -16.38
N PRO A 13 -13.93 8.75 -15.31
CA PRO A 13 -14.52 10.08 -15.18
C PRO A 13 -13.46 11.16 -15.38
N LYS A 14 -13.80 12.26 -16.06
CA LYS A 14 -12.88 13.38 -16.30
C LYS A 14 -12.50 14.15 -15.03
N GLN A 15 -13.10 13.83 -13.89
CA GLN A 15 -12.87 14.49 -12.61
C GLN A 15 -12.03 13.61 -11.68
N PRO A 16 -11.06 14.18 -10.95
CA PRO A 16 -10.29 13.44 -9.97
C PRO A 16 -11.21 12.93 -8.85
N LEU A 17 -11.13 11.63 -8.56
CA LEU A 17 -11.81 11.02 -7.42
C LEU A 17 -10.92 11.16 -6.18
N LEU A 18 -11.30 12.04 -5.26
CA LEU A 18 -10.65 12.14 -3.95
C LEU A 18 -11.36 11.21 -2.96
N LEU A 19 -10.57 10.41 -2.25
CA LEU A 19 -11.04 9.47 -1.24
C LEU A 19 -10.30 9.75 0.06
N MET A 20 -11.02 9.75 1.18
CA MET A 20 -10.43 9.89 2.51
C MET A 20 -10.95 8.83 3.46
N LEU A 21 -10.07 8.36 4.34
CA LEU A 21 -10.45 7.49 5.45
C LEU A 21 -10.96 8.36 6.61
N LYS A 22 -12.24 8.22 6.94
CA LYS A 22 -12.90 8.93 8.05
C LYS A 22 -13.70 7.92 8.87
N GLU A 23 -13.53 7.91 10.19
CA GLU A 23 -14.28 7.01 11.10
C GLU A 23 -14.25 5.55 10.62
N PHE A 24 -13.06 5.07 10.24
CA PHE A 24 -12.83 3.71 9.72
C PHE A 24 -13.55 3.37 8.40
N ARG A 25 -14.02 4.37 7.65
CA ARG A 25 -14.71 4.22 6.37
C ARG A 25 -14.04 5.05 5.27
N VAL A 26 -14.01 4.54 4.06
CA VAL A 26 -13.50 5.30 2.91
C VAL A 26 -14.63 6.09 2.29
N CYS A 27 -14.52 7.42 2.33
CA CYS A 27 -15.51 8.35 1.84
C CYS A 27 -15.00 9.07 0.59
N PRO A 28 -15.84 9.22 -0.46
CA PRO A 28 -15.59 10.22 -1.49
C PRO A 28 -15.66 11.62 -0.90
N VAL A 29 -14.72 12.47 -1.33
CA VAL A 29 -14.60 13.85 -0.84
C VAL A 29 -14.65 14.81 -2.01
N THR A 30 -15.40 15.89 -1.83
CA THR A 30 -15.41 17.04 -2.74
C THR A 30 -14.77 18.20 -2.00
N VAL A 31 -13.82 18.87 -2.65
CA VAL A 31 -13.15 20.07 -2.10
C VAL A 31 -13.50 21.22 -3.01
N GLU A 32 -14.15 22.23 -2.44
CA GLU A 32 -14.45 23.47 -3.15
C GLU A 32 -13.47 24.53 -2.66
N ILE A 33 -12.64 25.03 -3.58
CA ILE A 33 -11.66 26.08 -3.33
C ILE A 33 -12.11 27.30 -4.13
N ASP A 34 -12.77 28.23 -3.46
CA ASP A 34 -13.05 29.54 -4.04
C ASP A 34 -11.88 30.48 -3.73
N LEU A 35 -11.09 30.79 -4.76
CA LEU A 35 -9.94 31.70 -4.65
C LEU A 35 -10.35 33.17 -4.47
N SER A 36 -11.65 33.47 -4.45
CA SER A 36 -12.19 34.83 -4.47
C SER A 36 -12.69 35.39 -3.13
N VAL A 37 -12.40 34.72 -1.99
CA VAL A 37 -12.42 35.21 -0.57
C VAL A 37 -13.09 34.24 0.43
N ALA A 38 -13.72 33.14 0.00
CA ALA A 38 -14.31 32.17 0.95
C ALA A 38 -13.28 31.14 1.47
N ALA A 39 -13.48 30.66 2.71
CA ALA A 39 -12.70 29.54 3.23
C ALA A 39 -13.01 28.26 2.45
N PRO A 40 -11.99 27.44 2.11
CA PRO A 40 -12.22 26.19 1.40
C PRO A 40 -13.11 25.25 2.22
N SER A 41 -14.07 24.61 1.56
CA SER A 41 -15.00 23.67 2.18
C SER A 41 -14.67 22.22 1.74
N ILE A 42 -14.94 21.28 2.64
CA ILE A 42 -14.76 19.85 2.41
C ILE A 42 -16.08 19.16 2.69
N GLU A 43 -16.65 18.55 1.65
CA GLU A 43 -17.88 17.77 1.76
C GLU A 43 -17.59 16.28 1.61
N PHE A 44 -18.12 15.50 2.55
CA PHE A 44 -18.04 14.04 2.53
C PHE A 44 -19.33 13.50 1.94
N LYS A 45 -19.21 12.67 0.90
CA LYS A 45 -20.32 11.88 0.37
C LYS A 45 -20.47 10.58 1.15
N ASP A 46 -21.53 9.84 0.85
CA ASP A 46 -21.78 8.55 1.48
C ASP A 46 -20.56 7.63 1.36
N PRO A 47 -20.15 6.98 2.47
CA PRO A 47 -19.00 6.10 2.48
C PRO A 47 -19.24 4.90 1.57
N PHE A 48 -18.14 4.35 1.04
CA PHE A 48 -18.22 3.10 0.29
C PHE A 48 -18.47 1.93 1.22
N ASP A 49 -19.56 1.22 0.99
CA ASP A 49 -19.83 -0.06 1.62
C ASP A 49 -18.99 -1.15 0.97
N LEU A 50 -17.97 -1.63 1.67
CA LEU A 50 -17.27 -2.86 1.29
C LEU A 50 -18.22 -4.06 1.52
N LYS A 51 -19.04 -4.36 0.51
CA LYS A 51 -19.92 -5.53 0.50
C LYS A 51 -19.08 -6.82 0.40
N GLY A 52 -19.55 -7.89 1.06
CA GLY A 52 -19.05 -9.24 0.81
C GLY A 52 -18.03 -9.81 1.81
N SER A 53 -17.99 -9.35 3.06
CA SER A 53 -17.33 -10.12 4.12
C SER A 53 -17.93 -11.53 4.17
N PRO A 54 -17.13 -12.62 4.15
CA PRO A 54 -17.65 -14.00 4.13
C PRO A 54 -18.45 -14.40 5.39
N SER A 55 -18.46 -13.57 6.46
CA SER A 55 -18.83 -14.05 7.79
C SER A 55 -19.80 -13.21 8.62
N SER A 56 -20.24 -12.01 8.21
CA SER A 56 -21.29 -11.29 8.95
C SER A 56 -21.81 -10.04 8.23
N SER A 57 -23.05 -9.67 8.53
CA SER A 57 -23.69 -8.37 8.23
C SER A 57 -23.11 -7.20 9.04
N GLN A 58 -21.93 -7.35 9.65
CA GLN A 58 -21.27 -6.30 10.41
C GLN A 58 -20.45 -5.42 9.50
N GLN A 59 -20.53 -4.12 9.75
CA GLN A 59 -19.74 -3.09 9.10
C GLN A 59 -18.24 -3.38 9.31
N VAL A 60 -17.47 -3.27 8.23
CA VAL A 60 -16.02 -3.57 8.23
C VAL A 60 -15.26 -2.28 8.52
N ASN A 61 -14.55 -2.23 9.66
CA ASN A 61 -13.69 -1.11 10.01
C ASN A 61 -12.36 -1.19 9.27
N ILE A 62 -12.07 -0.17 8.45
CA ILE A 62 -10.81 -0.01 7.72
C ILE A 62 -9.88 0.88 8.55
N VAL A 63 -8.68 0.39 8.86
CA VAL A 63 -7.68 1.13 9.67
C VAL A 63 -6.57 1.73 8.80
N GLU A 64 -6.36 1.20 7.61
CA GLU A 64 -5.32 1.68 6.69
C GLU A 64 -5.76 1.48 5.24
N VAL A 65 -5.40 2.44 4.37
CA VAL A 65 -5.68 2.40 2.94
C VAL A 65 -4.40 2.73 2.18
N ILE A 66 -4.02 1.81 1.30
CA ILE A 66 -2.81 1.89 0.49
C ILE A 66 -3.23 2.08 -0.97
N HIS A 67 -2.85 3.20 -1.57
CA HIS A 67 -3.14 3.48 -2.98
C HIS A 67 -1.96 3.13 -3.88
N CYS A 68 -2.23 2.42 -4.97
CA CYS A 68 -1.26 2.15 -6.04
C CYS A 68 -1.92 2.20 -7.42
N LYS A 69 -1.65 3.28 -8.17
CA LYS A 69 -2.07 3.50 -9.57
C LYS A 69 -3.53 3.10 -9.87
N GLY A 70 -4.48 3.62 -9.07
CA GLY A 70 -5.91 3.43 -9.28
C GLY A 70 -6.50 2.18 -8.60
N LEU A 71 -5.67 1.41 -7.88
CA LEU A 71 -6.10 0.31 -7.03
C LEU A 71 -5.85 0.67 -5.56
N LEU A 72 -6.77 0.28 -4.68
CA LEU A 72 -6.68 0.48 -3.25
C LEU A 72 -6.54 -0.86 -2.55
N LEU A 73 -5.65 -0.95 -1.58
CA LEU A 73 -5.59 -2.03 -0.61
C LEU A 73 -6.08 -1.49 0.73
N CYS A 74 -7.25 -1.92 1.16
CA CYS A 74 -7.86 -1.61 2.44
C CYS A 74 -7.52 -2.70 3.45
N ILE A 75 -7.05 -2.28 4.62
CA ILE A 75 -6.64 -3.16 5.71
C ILE A 75 -7.61 -2.93 6.87
N THR A 76 -8.23 -4.00 7.35
CA THR A 76 -9.19 -3.92 8.46
C THR A 76 -8.48 -3.97 9.82
N GLU A 77 -9.18 -3.63 10.91
CA GLU A 77 -8.67 -3.82 12.28
C GLU A 77 -8.23 -5.27 12.60
N TYR A 78 -8.77 -6.25 11.87
CA TYR A 78 -8.40 -7.66 11.96
C TYR A 78 -7.44 -8.10 10.85
N ASN A 79 -6.58 -7.21 10.32
CA ASN A 79 -5.71 -7.37 9.13
C ASN A 79 -6.26 -8.27 8.01
N LYS A 80 -7.59 -8.27 7.82
CA LYS A 80 -8.18 -8.77 6.58
C LYS A 80 -7.89 -7.72 5.51
N LEU A 81 -7.65 -8.19 4.31
CA LEU A 81 -7.26 -7.36 3.19
C LEU A 81 -8.39 -7.35 2.17
N VAL A 82 -8.75 -6.16 1.71
CA VAL A 82 -9.67 -5.96 0.60
C VAL A 82 -8.97 -5.12 -0.44
N VAL A 83 -8.90 -5.64 -1.66
CA VAL A 83 -8.44 -4.87 -2.79
C VAL A 83 -9.66 -4.29 -3.47
N TRP A 84 -9.64 -2.98 -3.70
CA TRP A 84 -10.78 -2.26 -4.25
C TRP A 84 -10.35 -1.39 -5.42
N ASN A 85 -11.07 -1.56 -6.53
CA ASN A 85 -10.99 -0.70 -7.70
C ASN A 85 -12.16 0.30 -7.65
N PRO A 86 -11.93 1.55 -7.19
CA PRO A 86 -13.00 2.53 -7.04
C PRO A 86 -13.62 2.97 -8.37
N PHE A 87 -12.91 2.82 -9.49
CA PHE A 87 -13.42 3.20 -10.82
C PHE A 87 -14.36 2.15 -11.41
N LEU A 88 -14.13 0.88 -11.12
CA LEU A 88 -15.01 -0.22 -11.55
C LEU A 88 -16.04 -0.60 -10.48
N GLY A 89 -15.88 -0.10 -9.24
CA GLY A 89 -16.68 -0.54 -8.10
C GLY A 89 -16.41 -1.98 -7.67
N GLU A 90 -15.33 -2.59 -8.16
CA GLU A 90 -15.00 -4.00 -7.93
C GLU A 90 -14.16 -4.16 -6.66
N THR A 91 -14.58 -5.05 -5.77
CA THR A 91 -13.85 -5.42 -4.56
C THR A 91 -13.43 -6.90 -4.62
N LYS A 92 -12.27 -7.20 -4.07
CA LYS A 92 -11.77 -8.57 -3.90
C LYS A 92 -11.20 -8.73 -2.50
N TRP A 93 -11.77 -9.67 -1.73
CA TRP A 93 -11.20 -10.09 -0.46
C TRP A 93 -10.00 -11.00 -0.70
N ILE A 94 -8.91 -10.72 -0.01
CA ILE A 94 -7.69 -11.53 -0.10
C ILE A 94 -7.66 -12.49 1.07
N GLN A 95 -7.57 -13.78 0.76
CA GLN A 95 -7.45 -14.80 1.78
C GLN A 95 -6.15 -14.60 2.56
N ALA A 96 -6.22 -14.71 3.88
CA ALA A 96 -5.03 -14.61 4.72
C ALA A 96 -4.01 -15.70 4.36
N SER A 97 -2.71 -15.40 4.49
CA SER A 97 -1.68 -16.44 4.40
C SER A 97 -1.95 -17.52 5.45
N SER A 98 -1.92 -18.79 5.03
CA SER A 98 -2.22 -19.95 5.87
C SER A 98 -1.21 -20.17 6.98
N ARG A 99 -0.02 -19.55 6.89
CA ARG A 99 1.07 -19.70 7.85
C ARG A 99 1.28 -18.37 8.57
N HIS A 100 1.00 -18.36 9.86
CA HIS A 100 1.37 -17.28 10.77
C HIS A 100 0.72 -15.94 10.45
N TYR A 101 -0.61 -15.88 10.57
CA TYR A 101 -1.29 -14.60 10.75
C TYR A 101 -0.77 -13.94 12.04
N LYS A 102 0.24 -13.07 11.91
CA LYS A 102 0.82 -12.33 13.01
C LYS A 102 0.12 -10.99 13.08
N LYS A 103 -0.46 -10.67 14.23
CA LYS A 103 -1.27 -9.46 14.54
C LYS A 103 -0.59 -8.11 14.25
N LYS A 104 0.62 -8.08 13.70
CA LYS A 104 1.44 -6.89 13.41
C LYS A 104 2.08 -6.95 12.02
N SER A 105 1.36 -7.47 11.03
CA SER A 105 1.87 -7.53 9.66
C SER A 105 1.65 -6.18 9.00
N SER A 106 2.66 -5.70 8.30
CA SER A 106 2.56 -4.53 7.43
C SER A 106 2.41 -5.00 5.99
N PHE A 107 1.71 -4.22 5.18
CA PHE A 107 1.41 -4.55 3.80
C PHE A 107 1.78 -3.37 2.91
N VAL A 108 2.17 -3.66 1.68
CA VAL A 108 2.35 -2.66 0.64
C VAL A 108 1.83 -3.22 -0.69
N LEU A 109 1.37 -2.33 -1.57
CA LEU A 109 0.81 -2.68 -2.87
C LEU A 109 1.73 -2.15 -3.98
N GLY A 110 2.20 -3.05 -4.83
CA GLY A 110 3.05 -2.73 -5.97
C GLY A 110 2.57 -3.42 -7.25
N TYR A 111 3.27 -3.17 -8.35
CA TYR A 111 2.97 -3.85 -9.61
C TYR A 111 4.20 -4.00 -10.50
N LYS A 112 4.13 -5.02 -11.35
CA LYS A 112 4.96 -5.15 -12.54
C LYS A 112 4.18 -4.65 -13.76
N ASN A 113 4.81 -3.79 -14.56
CA ASN A 113 4.24 -3.43 -15.86
C ASN A 113 4.35 -4.62 -16.81
N ASN A 114 3.21 -5.03 -17.39
CA ASN A 114 3.15 -5.99 -18.47
C ASN A 114 2.53 -5.32 -19.72
N LYS A 115 2.69 -5.92 -20.90
CA LYS A 115 2.33 -5.28 -22.20
C LYS A 115 0.87 -4.80 -22.29
N SER A 116 -0.06 -5.44 -21.58
CA SER A 116 -1.52 -5.18 -21.69
C SER A 116 -2.24 -4.94 -20.36
N CYS A 117 -1.61 -5.22 -19.22
CA CYS A 117 -2.19 -5.08 -17.88
C CYS A 117 -1.06 -4.83 -16.86
N ARG A 118 -1.41 -4.26 -15.70
CA ARG A 118 -0.51 -4.25 -14.53
C ARG A 118 -0.71 -5.52 -13.74
N ASP A 119 0.39 -6.22 -13.50
CA ASP A 119 0.42 -7.39 -12.64
C ASP A 119 0.69 -6.91 -11.22
N TYR A 120 -0.39 -6.63 -10.49
CA TYR A 120 -0.29 -6.14 -9.11
C TYR A 120 0.12 -7.27 -8.17
N LYS A 121 0.77 -6.91 -7.07
CA LYS A 121 1.20 -7.82 -6.02
C LYS A 121 1.10 -7.13 -4.67
N ILE A 122 0.78 -7.89 -3.63
CA ILE A 122 0.80 -7.39 -2.25
C ILE A 122 2.02 -7.99 -1.57
N LEU A 123 2.95 -7.16 -1.11
CA LEU A 123 4.02 -7.61 -0.24
C LEU A 123 3.56 -7.43 1.20
N ARG A 124 3.56 -8.53 1.95
CA ARG A 124 3.44 -8.56 3.40
C ARG A 124 4.84 -8.65 3.98
N TYR A 125 5.09 -7.85 5.00
CA TYR A 125 6.26 -8.05 5.85
C TYR A 125 5.87 -8.07 7.33
N TRP A 126 6.57 -8.88 8.10
CA TRP A 126 6.44 -8.92 9.54
C TRP A 126 7.79 -8.80 10.19
N GLN A 127 7.88 -7.93 11.20
CA GLN A 127 9.11 -7.63 11.91
C GLN A 127 8.90 -7.87 13.41
N SER A 128 9.69 -8.77 13.99
CA SER A 128 9.69 -8.98 15.45
C SER A 128 10.47 -7.86 16.16
N TYR A 129 9.91 -7.33 17.24
CA TYR A 129 10.57 -6.34 18.12
C TYR A 129 11.29 -6.99 19.31
N LYS A 130 11.47 -8.32 19.35
CA LYS A 130 12.18 -8.98 20.45
C LYS A 130 13.69 -8.66 20.36
N SER A 131 14.27 -8.34 21.51
CA SER A 131 15.55 -7.62 21.70
C SER A 131 16.82 -8.30 21.17
N GLU A 132 16.77 -9.58 20.79
CA GLU A 132 17.99 -10.32 20.44
C GLU A 132 18.00 -10.87 19.02
N ASN A 133 16.84 -11.13 18.41
CA ASN A 133 16.73 -11.61 17.02
C ASN A 133 15.44 -11.10 16.39
N GLN A 134 15.57 -10.08 15.54
CA GLN A 134 14.46 -9.63 14.71
C GLN A 134 14.32 -10.60 13.52
N VAL A 135 13.26 -11.40 13.59
CA VAL A 135 12.79 -12.19 12.46
C VAL A 135 12.04 -11.24 11.53
N VAL A 136 12.56 -11.12 10.31
CA VAL A 136 11.87 -10.45 9.20
C VAL A 136 11.35 -11.53 8.27
N GLU A 137 10.04 -11.58 8.10
CA GLU A 137 9.39 -12.51 7.17
C GLU A 137 8.74 -11.71 6.05
N PHE A 138 8.93 -12.18 4.83
CA PHE A 138 8.37 -11.57 3.63
C PHE A 138 7.51 -12.59 2.89
N GLU A 139 6.29 -12.20 2.57
CA GLU A 139 5.40 -12.96 1.70
C GLU A 139 4.85 -12.06 0.62
N ILE A 140 4.68 -12.61 -0.58
CA ILE A 140 4.08 -11.89 -1.69
C ILE A 140 2.83 -12.63 -2.14
N TYR A 141 1.75 -11.88 -2.29
CA TYR A 141 0.50 -12.36 -2.85
C TYR A 141 0.46 -12.04 -4.34
N GLU A 142 0.19 -13.07 -5.15
CA GLU A 142 0.03 -12.96 -6.59
C GLU A 142 -1.45 -13.06 -6.95
N PHE A 143 -1.96 -12.04 -7.64
CA PHE A 143 -3.36 -11.98 -8.03
C PHE A 143 -3.72 -13.00 -9.12
N SER A 144 -2.74 -13.36 -9.95
CA SER A 144 -2.88 -14.31 -11.05
C SER A 144 -3.16 -15.73 -10.55
N SER A 145 -2.50 -16.15 -9.47
CA SER A 145 -2.66 -17.47 -8.85
C SER A 145 -3.57 -17.46 -7.61
N ASP A 146 -4.00 -16.28 -7.16
CA ASP A 146 -4.81 -16.10 -5.97
C ASP A 146 -4.16 -16.67 -4.69
N SER A 147 -2.83 -16.59 -4.61
CA SER A 147 -2.06 -17.28 -3.56
C SER A 147 -0.92 -16.45 -2.99
N TRP A 148 -0.60 -16.69 -1.73
CA TRP A 148 0.62 -16.21 -1.09
C TRP A 148 1.78 -17.16 -1.38
N ARG A 149 2.98 -16.61 -1.56
CA ARG A 149 4.24 -17.34 -1.49
C ARG A 149 5.26 -16.61 -0.64
N PHE A 150 6.15 -17.36 -0.03
CA PHE A 150 7.23 -16.80 0.77
C PHE A 150 8.36 -16.26 -0.11
N LEU A 151 9.02 -15.20 0.34
CA LEU A 151 10.24 -14.69 -0.27
C LEU A 151 11.43 -15.16 0.57
N ASP A 152 11.94 -16.34 0.22
CA ASP A 152 13.08 -16.98 0.89
C ASP A 152 14.40 -16.21 0.68
N GLY A 153 15.32 -16.36 1.64
CA GLY A 153 16.72 -15.91 1.48
C GLY A 153 17.00 -14.44 1.80
N ILE A 154 16.03 -13.72 2.39
CA ILE A 154 16.16 -12.30 2.71
C ILE A 154 16.29 -12.14 4.24
N SER A 155 17.53 -12.15 4.73
CA SER A 155 17.83 -11.67 6.09
C SER A 155 18.19 -10.19 6.00
N LEU A 156 17.28 -9.32 6.43
CA LEU A 156 17.62 -7.91 6.60
C LEU A 156 18.13 -7.71 8.03
N ASP A 157 19.42 -7.37 8.15
CA ASP A 157 20.02 -6.91 9.41
C ASP A 157 19.66 -5.45 9.75
N TYR A 158 18.57 -4.98 9.19
CA TYR A 158 18.14 -3.59 9.20
C TYR A 158 16.78 -3.42 9.81
N TYR A 159 16.54 -2.25 10.40
CA TYR A 159 15.25 -1.87 10.90
C TYR A 159 14.47 -1.11 9.82
N ILE A 160 13.33 -1.64 9.39
CA ILE A 160 12.37 -0.92 8.56
C ILE A 160 11.49 -0.07 9.48
N HIS A 161 11.47 1.25 9.26
CA HIS A 161 10.56 2.13 9.98
C HIS A 161 9.14 1.88 9.49
N GLY A 162 8.23 1.55 10.41
CA GLY A 162 6.85 1.14 10.08
C GLY A 162 5.99 2.26 9.48
N SER A 163 6.42 3.52 9.62
CA SER A 163 5.80 4.70 9.02
C SER A 163 6.71 5.27 7.91
N GLY A 164 6.10 5.78 6.83
CA GLY A 164 6.82 6.55 5.82
C GLY A 164 7.29 5.76 4.60
N TRP A 165 6.59 4.69 4.21
CA TRP A 165 6.80 4.10 2.90
C TRP A 165 6.11 4.94 1.81
N VAL A 166 6.70 4.95 0.61
CA VAL A 166 6.14 5.62 -0.56
C VAL A 166 6.13 4.65 -1.74
N SER A 167 5.09 4.72 -2.58
CA SER A 167 5.06 3.95 -3.83
C SER A 167 5.51 4.83 -5.00
N LEU A 168 6.63 4.47 -5.62
CA LEU A 168 7.19 5.17 -6.76
C LEU A 168 7.31 4.21 -7.95
N HIS A 169 6.64 4.55 -9.05
CA HIS A 169 6.63 3.74 -10.29
C HIS A 169 6.20 2.27 -10.12
N GLY A 170 5.42 1.95 -9.09
CA GLY A 170 4.97 0.58 -8.80
C GLY A 170 5.89 -0.20 -7.87
N ASN A 171 7.00 0.40 -7.48
CA ASN A 171 7.89 -0.07 -6.42
C ASN A 171 7.55 0.64 -5.11
N THR A 172 8.04 0.09 -4.01
CA THR A 172 7.88 0.70 -2.69
C THR A 172 9.25 1.01 -2.12
N ASP A 173 9.39 2.22 -1.60
CA ASP A 173 10.57 2.70 -0.89
C ASP A 173 10.20 2.90 0.60
N TRP A 174 11.08 2.48 1.50
CA TRP A 174 10.99 2.64 2.94
C TRP A 174 12.21 3.38 3.46
N VAL A 175 12.04 4.04 4.60
CA VAL A 175 13.16 4.49 5.41
C VAL A 175 13.63 3.33 6.29
N GLY A 176 14.91 3.02 6.23
CA GLY A 176 15.57 2.01 7.04
C GLY A 176 16.76 2.56 7.81
N SER A 177 17.16 1.85 8.87
CA SER A 177 18.38 2.15 9.61
C SER A 177 19.11 0.89 10.06
N GLU A 178 20.43 1.01 10.23
CA GLU A 178 21.26 -0.06 10.79
C GLU A 178 20.92 -0.34 12.26
N ARG A 179 21.07 -1.59 12.69
CA ARG A 179 20.70 -2.03 14.05
C ARG A 179 21.65 -1.59 15.16
N LYS A 180 22.92 -1.34 14.85
CA LYS A 180 24.01 -1.42 15.84
C LYS A 180 24.62 -0.09 16.28
N ASP A 181 24.23 1.05 15.71
CA ASP A 181 24.84 2.33 16.08
C ASP A 181 23.86 3.37 16.60
N LYS A 182 24.31 4.10 17.64
CA LYS A 182 23.62 5.29 18.17
C LYS A 182 23.60 6.44 17.14
N ASP A 183 24.48 6.37 16.14
CA ASP A 183 24.54 7.21 14.94
C ASP A 183 24.11 6.43 13.68
N SER A 184 23.04 5.65 13.77
CA SER A 184 22.59 4.78 12.67
C SER A 184 22.37 5.58 11.39
N SER A 185 23.10 5.24 10.34
CA SER A 185 22.90 5.78 9.01
C SER A 185 21.47 5.48 8.54
N ILE A 186 20.76 6.52 8.12
CA ILE A 186 19.44 6.37 7.51
C ILE A 186 19.67 6.08 6.03
N PHE A 187 18.96 5.09 5.49
CA PHE A 187 18.97 4.78 4.07
C PHE A 187 17.57 4.54 3.56
N LEU A 188 17.42 4.62 2.24
CA LEU A 188 16.20 4.22 1.56
C LEU A 188 16.34 2.77 1.10
N LEU A 189 15.42 1.93 1.56
CA LEU A 189 15.27 0.55 1.12
C LEU A 189 14.16 0.50 0.09
N SER A 190 14.39 -0.09 -1.08
CA SER A 190 13.34 -0.27 -2.09
C SER A 190 13.11 -1.74 -2.38
N PHE A 191 11.87 -2.09 -2.66
CA PHE A 191 11.51 -3.39 -3.22
C PHE A 191 11.04 -3.22 -4.66
N ASP A 192 11.74 -3.86 -5.58
CA ASP A 192 11.38 -3.90 -7.00
C ASP A 192 10.37 -5.02 -7.22
N PHE A 193 9.10 -4.71 -7.52
CA PHE A 193 8.06 -5.73 -7.75
C PHE A 193 8.17 -6.45 -9.09
N THR A 194 8.95 -5.89 -10.02
CA THR A 194 9.21 -6.50 -11.33
C THR A 194 10.24 -7.61 -11.21
N ARG A 195 11.30 -7.36 -10.44
CA ARG A 195 12.43 -8.29 -10.23
C ARG A 195 12.35 -9.07 -8.93
N GLU A 196 11.54 -8.60 -7.99
CA GLU A 196 11.37 -9.11 -6.63
C GLU A 196 12.65 -9.13 -5.81
N ILE A 197 13.38 -8.03 -5.91
CA ILE A 197 14.66 -7.85 -5.21
C ILE A 197 14.62 -6.58 -4.36
N TRP A 198 15.40 -6.61 -3.29
CA TRP A 198 15.68 -5.45 -2.45
C TRP A 198 16.85 -4.65 -3.01
N THR A 199 16.73 -3.33 -2.98
CA THR A 199 17.81 -2.42 -3.36
C THR A 199 18.00 -1.36 -2.29
N PHE A 200 19.26 -1.07 -1.95
CA PHE A 200 19.62 0.00 -1.02
C PHE A 200 19.99 1.26 -1.81
N LYS A 201 19.45 2.38 -1.40
CA LYS A 201 19.80 3.70 -1.90
C LYS A 201 20.36 4.49 -0.73
N SER A 202 21.66 4.78 -0.76
CA SER A 202 22.26 5.72 0.19
C SER A 202 21.89 7.14 -0.22
N SER A 203 21.67 8.02 0.75
CA SER A 203 21.68 9.46 0.48
C SER A 203 23.13 9.84 0.14
N SER A 204 23.44 10.05 -1.13
CA SER A 204 24.63 10.82 -1.46
C SER A 204 24.41 12.21 -0.90
N SER A 205 25.16 12.58 0.13
CA SER A 205 25.25 13.96 0.60
C SER A 205 25.86 14.82 -0.50
N SER A 206 25.02 15.36 -1.38
CA SER A 206 25.35 16.51 -2.21
C SER A 206 24.16 17.45 -2.19
N THR A 207 24.27 18.44 -1.33
CA THR A 207 23.36 19.57 -1.20
C THR A 207 23.33 20.33 -2.52
N THR A 208 22.25 20.20 -3.28
CA THR A 208 21.80 21.23 -4.21
C THR A 208 20.29 21.32 -4.08
N TYR A 209 19.85 22.46 -3.53
CA TYR A 209 18.45 22.81 -3.42
C TYR A 209 17.88 23.00 -4.82
N ASP A 210 16.98 22.11 -5.24
CA ASP A 210 16.06 22.41 -6.33
C ASP A 210 14.65 22.51 -5.73
N ALA A 211 14.14 23.74 -5.72
CA ALA A 211 12.77 24.03 -5.38
C ALA A 211 11.85 23.39 -6.44
N ILE A 212 11.00 22.46 -6.02
CA ILE A 212 9.88 21.98 -6.83
C ILE A 212 8.65 22.75 -6.35
N SER A 213 8.20 23.71 -7.16
CA SER A 213 6.86 24.31 -7.00
C SER A 213 5.81 23.33 -7.52
N PHE A 214 4.66 23.28 -6.84
CA PHE A 214 3.44 22.63 -7.34
C PHE A 214 2.82 23.43 -8.48
#